data_AF-A0A1D2I4V5-F1
#
_entry.id   AF-A0A1D2I4V5-F1
#
_cell.length_a   1.000
_cell.length_b   1.000
_cell.length_c   1.000
_cell.angle_alpha   90.00
_cell.angle_beta   90.00
_cell.angle_gamma   90.00
#
_symmetry.space_group_name_H-M   'P 1'
#
loop_
_entity.id
_entity.type
_entity.pdbx_description
1 polymer ?
#
loop_
_entity_poly.entity_id
_entity_poly.type
_entity_poly.pdbx_seq_one_letter_code
_entity_poly.pdbx_strand_id
1 'polypeptide(L)'
;MPTLQDLLDKRASAWDAAQKFQDRAASDDKLSAEDRAAWDAALADVERLSVDIEREERHQRLANVDYSQVIDATRDADEERHGGPDKAEAYANAWRSWVREGTTELSSEERSALRTGWVDGKELRAQGVATGAAGGYMVPAPFRAKLVETMEFYSSMRDVAEVITTETGATLPWPTNDDTANVGAILAENTQVTEQDVTLGTNDIGAYMYTSKLVRVSLQLLNDNAFDLESWLAGVLGRRIGRAQNIHFTTGTGTAQPEGVQTNAVVGKTGASGQTTTVTYDDLIDLIHSVDPAYRNSGRARFMFSDATLSAARKLKDSQGRPLWEPSIQVGAPDGLLGYGYTINQDMPAMAASAKSILFGDFYAGYLIRDVQDVQLLRLAERYADYLQVGFLAFARTDGTPQDTAAYRAYANAAS
;
A
#
# COMPACT_ATOMS: atom_id res chain seq x y z
N MET A 1 2.08 -53.44 -4.64
CA MET A 1 1.75 -52.65 -3.43
C MET A 1 0.65 -53.40 -2.71
N PRO A 2 0.68 -53.54 -1.38
CA PRO A 2 -0.49 -54.02 -0.63
C PRO A 2 -1.69 -53.12 -0.98
N THR A 3 -2.88 -53.71 -1.17
CA THR A 3 -4.08 -52.92 -1.46
C THR A 3 -4.52 -52.14 -0.21
N LEU A 4 -5.30 -51.07 -0.37
CA LEU A 4 -5.86 -50.30 0.76
C LEU A 4 -6.63 -51.22 1.72
N GLN A 5 -7.35 -52.20 1.18
CA GLN A 5 -8.09 -53.20 1.96
C GLN A 5 -7.14 -54.09 2.78
N ASP A 6 -6.02 -54.53 2.22
CA ASP A 6 -5.00 -55.30 2.94
C ASP A 6 -4.37 -54.50 4.11
N LEU A 7 -4.22 -53.17 3.95
CA LEU A 7 -3.69 -52.30 5.01
C LEU A 7 -4.70 -52.09 6.14
N LEU A 8 -5.98 -51.93 5.80
CA LEU A 8 -7.07 -51.82 6.77
C LEU A 8 -7.23 -53.11 7.58
N ASP A 9 -7.17 -54.27 6.94
CA ASP A 9 -7.28 -55.58 7.60
C ASP A 9 -6.09 -55.82 8.56
N LYS A 10 -4.88 -55.42 8.15
CA LYS A 10 -3.68 -55.49 9.02
C LYS A 10 -3.79 -54.55 10.22
N ARG A 11 -4.32 -53.34 10.03
CA ARG A 11 -4.53 -52.40 11.14
C ARG A 11 -5.58 -52.92 12.11
N ALA A 12 -6.67 -53.49 11.60
CA ALA A 12 -7.72 -54.10 12.42
C ALA A 12 -7.19 -55.28 13.25
N SER A 13 -6.34 -56.13 12.65
CA SER A 13 -5.65 -57.21 13.36
C SER A 13 -4.71 -56.70 14.46
N ALA A 14 -3.93 -55.66 14.19
CA ALA A 14 -3.01 -55.08 15.18
C ALA A 14 -3.77 -54.40 16.33
N TRP A 15 -4.91 -53.75 16.02
CA TRP A 15 -5.79 -53.16 17.01
C TRP A 15 -6.50 -54.21 17.88
N ASP A 16 -7.00 -55.31 17.29
CA ASP A 16 -7.60 -56.43 18.04
C ASP A 16 -6.58 -57.09 18.99
N ALA A 17 -5.31 -57.19 18.56
CA ALA A 17 -4.24 -57.65 19.43
C ALA A 17 -4.01 -56.69 20.61
N ALA A 18 -3.95 -55.36 20.35
CA ALA A 18 -3.81 -54.35 21.40
C ALA A 18 -5.00 -54.35 22.38
N GLN A 19 -6.22 -54.55 21.88
CA GLN A 19 -7.43 -54.58 22.70
C GLN A 19 -7.47 -55.79 23.63
N LYS A 20 -7.01 -56.96 23.19
CA LYS A 20 -6.88 -58.14 24.07
C LYS A 20 -5.93 -57.89 25.25
N PHE A 21 -4.86 -57.12 25.05
CA PHE A 21 -3.98 -56.72 26.15
C PHE A 21 -4.64 -55.70 27.08
N GLN A 22 -5.47 -54.79 26.55
CA GLN A 22 -6.25 -53.84 27.35
C GLN A 22 -7.33 -54.53 28.20
N ASP A 23 -8.07 -55.49 27.63
CA ASP A 23 -9.09 -56.27 28.35
C ASP A 23 -8.46 -57.16 29.44
N ARG A 24 -7.26 -57.68 29.17
CA ARG A 24 -6.48 -58.44 30.16
C ARG A 24 -5.91 -57.55 31.27
N ALA A 25 -5.55 -56.30 30.95
CA ALA A 25 -5.16 -55.30 31.95
C ALA A 25 -6.33 -54.89 32.87
N ALA A 26 -7.56 -54.88 32.34
CA ALA A 26 -8.77 -54.49 33.07
C ALA A 26 -9.34 -55.60 33.98
N SER A 27 -8.97 -56.86 33.77
CA SER A 27 -9.52 -58.04 34.47
C SER A 27 -8.69 -58.54 35.67
N ASP A 28 -7.85 -57.67 36.24
CA ASP A 28 -7.17 -57.84 37.54
C ASP A 28 -5.99 -58.85 37.56
N ASP A 29 -5.14 -58.82 36.52
CA ASP A 29 -3.82 -59.45 36.56
C ASP A 29 -2.72 -58.48 36.12
N LYS A 30 -1.60 -58.42 36.87
CA LYS A 30 -0.52 -57.46 36.63
C LYS A 30 0.16 -57.79 35.29
N LEU A 31 -0.04 -56.96 34.26
CA LEU A 31 0.66 -57.09 32.97
C LEU A 31 2.17 -57.27 33.21
N SER A 32 2.74 -58.36 32.68
CA SER A 32 4.17 -58.61 32.74
C SER A 32 4.92 -57.57 31.90
N ALA A 33 6.25 -57.45 32.10
CA ALA A 33 7.06 -56.54 31.30
C ALA A 33 7.07 -56.92 29.81
N GLU A 34 6.92 -58.22 29.50
CA GLU A 34 6.83 -58.73 28.13
C GLU A 34 5.48 -58.37 27.48
N ASP A 35 4.37 -58.44 28.24
CA ASP A 35 3.05 -58.06 27.73
C ASP A 35 2.97 -56.57 27.41
N ARG A 36 3.63 -55.71 28.19
CA ARG A 36 3.71 -54.27 27.91
C ARG A 36 4.51 -53.99 26.64
N ALA A 37 5.64 -54.67 26.45
CA ALA A 37 6.44 -54.53 25.24
C ALA A 37 5.67 -55.00 23.99
N ALA A 38 4.88 -56.08 24.09
CA ALA A 38 4.02 -56.56 23.01
C ALA A 38 2.87 -55.58 22.69
N TRP A 39 2.28 -54.96 23.72
CA TRP A 39 1.26 -53.93 23.56
C TRP A 39 1.78 -52.67 22.89
N ASP A 40 2.95 -52.17 23.32
CA ASP A 40 3.60 -51.00 22.73
C ASP A 40 3.98 -51.26 21.27
N ALA A 41 4.45 -52.47 20.94
CA ALA A 41 4.74 -52.87 19.56
C ALA A 41 3.47 -52.90 18.69
N ALA A 42 2.35 -53.42 19.22
CA ALA A 42 1.08 -53.44 18.51
C ALA A 42 0.54 -52.01 18.25
N LEU A 43 0.68 -51.09 19.21
CA LEU A 43 0.33 -49.68 19.04
C LEU A 43 1.20 -48.98 17.99
N ALA A 44 2.51 -49.24 18.00
CA ALA A 44 3.43 -48.69 16.99
C ALA A 44 3.10 -49.18 15.58
N ASP A 45 2.66 -50.44 15.43
CA ASP A 45 2.21 -50.98 14.15
C ASP A 45 0.88 -50.35 13.69
N VAL A 46 -0.04 -50.06 14.60
CA VAL A 46 -1.29 -49.34 14.28
C VAL A 46 -0.99 -47.92 13.78
N GLU A 47 -0.07 -47.21 14.42
CA GLU A 47 0.32 -45.85 14.00
C GLU A 47 0.99 -45.87 12.62
N ARG A 48 1.96 -46.78 12.41
CA ARG A 48 2.64 -46.96 11.13
C ARG A 48 1.66 -47.28 9.99
N LEU A 49 0.75 -48.23 10.22
CA LEU A 49 -0.25 -48.62 9.22
C LEU A 49 -1.26 -47.50 8.93
N SER A 50 -1.58 -46.66 9.93
CA SER A 50 -2.47 -45.51 9.74
C SER A 50 -1.85 -44.46 8.81
N VAL A 51 -0.55 -44.18 8.96
CA VAL A 51 0.18 -43.28 8.07
C VAL A 51 0.24 -43.81 6.63
N ASP A 52 0.43 -45.12 6.47
CA ASP A 52 0.44 -45.76 5.14
C ASP A 52 -0.96 -45.72 4.48
N ILE A 53 -2.02 -45.94 5.25
CA ILE A 53 -3.42 -45.79 4.80
C ILE A 53 -3.70 -44.36 4.34
N GLU A 54 -3.31 -43.34 5.12
CA GLU A 54 -3.54 -41.94 4.73
C GLU A 54 -2.81 -41.55 3.43
N ARG A 55 -1.61 -42.09 3.19
CA ARG A 55 -0.88 -41.86 1.93
C ARG A 55 -1.63 -42.49 0.76
N GLU A 56 -2.11 -43.71 0.92
CA GLU A 56 -2.81 -44.45 -0.14
C GLU A 56 -4.19 -43.85 -0.42
N GLU A 57 -4.94 -43.47 0.62
CA GLU A 57 -6.22 -42.75 0.49
C GLU A 57 -6.05 -41.40 -0.21
N ARG A 58 -4.96 -40.68 0.08
CA ARG A 58 -4.62 -39.44 -0.63
C ARG A 58 -4.32 -39.72 -2.10
N HIS A 59 -3.59 -40.79 -2.40
CA HIS A 59 -3.27 -41.19 -3.76
C HIS A 59 -4.54 -41.59 -4.54
N GLN A 60 -5.44 -42.37 -3.93
CA GLN A 60 -6.73 -42.71 -4.53
C GLN A 60 -7.65 -41.50 -4.69
N ARG A 61 -7.66 -40.57 -3.72
CA ARG A 61 -8.43 -39.33 -3.82
C ARG A 61 -7.97 -38.48 -4.99
N LEU A 62 -6.65 -38.37 -5.19
CA LEU A 62 -6.06 -37.65 -6.33
C LEU A 62 -6.33 -38.37 -7.67
N ALA A 63 -6.33 -39.71 -7.68
CA ALA A 63 -6.62 -40.51 -8.87
C ALA A 63 -8.12 -40.51 -9.25
N ASN A 64 -9.02 -40.39 -8.27
CA ASN A 64 -10.47 -40.32 -8.47
C ASN A 64 -11.02 -38.89 -8.60
N VAL A 65 -10.14 -37.86 -8.65
CA VAL A 65 -10.59 -36.53 -9.06
C VAL A 65 -10.98 -36.62 -10.54
N ASP A 66 -12.27 -36.51 -10.81
CA ASP A 66 -12.81 -36.44 -12.15
C ASP A 66 -12.44 -35.09 -12.78
N TYR A 67 -11.35 -35.09 -13.56
CA TYR A 67 -10.88 -33.93 -14.31
C TYR A 67 -11.80 -33.57 -15.50
N SER A 68 -12.90 -34.32 -15.75
CA SER A 68 -13.83 -34.08 -16.86
C SER A 68 -14.75 -32.86 -16.66
N GLN A 69 -14.79 -32.26 -15.46
CA GLN A 69 -15.53 -31.02 -15.20
C GLN A 69 -14.69 -29.75 -15.35
N VAL A 70 -13.38 -29.88 -15.63
CA VAL A 70 -12.61 -28.79 -16.22
C VAL A 70 -12.89 -28.84 -17.71
N ILE A 71 -13.71 -27.90 -18.17
CA ILE A 71 -14.12 -27.70 -19.55
C ILE A 71 -12.92 -27.85 -20.50
N ASP A 72 -12.81 -29.00 -21.16
CA ASP A 72 -11.98 -29.21 -22.34
C ASP A 72 -12.78 -28.73 -23.56
N ALA A 73 -12.82 -27.40 -23.75
CA ALA A 73 -13.49 -26.77 -24.89
C ALA A 73 -12.68 -26.85 -26.19
N THR A 74 -11.75 -27.80 -26.32
CA THR A 74 -10.72 -27.72 -27.37
C THR A 74 -10.56 -28.94 -28.27
N ARG A 75 -11.45 -29.94 -28.21
CA ARG A 75 -11.24 -31.15 -29.03
C ARG A 75 -12.30 -31.51 -30.08
N ASP A 76 -13.55 -31.09 -29.92
CA ASP A 76 -14.61 -31.46 -30.87
C ASP A 76 -15.03 -30.32 -31.82
N ALA A 77 -14.39 -29.14 -31.73
CA ALA A 77 -14.67 -27.98 -32.60
C ALA A 77 -13.64 -27.76 -33.73
N ASP A 78 -12.63 -28.63 -33.84
CA ASP A 78 -11.47 -28.42 -34.72
C ASP A 78 -11.64 -28.95 -36.15
N GLU A 79 -12.63 -29.81 -36.44
CA GLU A 79 -12.84 -30.27 -37.82
C GLU A 79 -13.70 -29.32 -38.68
N GLU A 80 -14.52 -28.44 -38.10
CA GLU A 80 -15.37 -27.51 -38.86
C GLU A 80 -14.79 -26.08 -39.04
N ARG A 81 -13.70 -25.72 -38.34
CA ARG A 81 -13.14 -24.34 -38.39
C ARG A 81 -11.99 -24.11 -39.35
N HIS A 82 -11.36 -25.16 -39.86
CA HIS A 82 -10.22 -25.04 -40.77
C HIS A 82 -10.69 -24.96 -42.22
N GLY A 83 -11.10 -23.75 -42.63
CA GLY A 83 -11.38 -23.46 -44.03
C GLY A 83 -10.17 -23.81 -44.90
N GLY A 84 -10.41 -24.63 -45.92
CA GLY A 84 -9.40 -25.25 -46.76
C GLY A 84 -8.51 -24.29 -47.57
N PRO A 85 -7.72 -24.83 -48.53
CA PRO A 85 -6.67 -24.12 -49.26
C PRO A 85 -7.11 -22.81 -49.95
N ASP A 86 -8.41 -22.64 -50.21
CA ASP A 86 -9.00 -21.44 -50.82
C ASP A 86 -8.84 -20.17 -49.96
N LYS A 87 -8.78 -20.27 -48.62
CA LYS A 87 -8.60 -19.09 -47.74
C LYS A 87 -7.16 -18.56 -47.75
N ALA A 88 -6.19 -19.43 -48.03
CA ALA A 88 -4.77 -19.03 -48.12
C ALA A 88 -4.49 -18.22 -49.39
N GLU A 89 -5.11 -18.57 -50.52
CA GLU A 89 -5.03 -17.80 -51.75
C GLU A 89 -5.75 -16.44 -51.63
N ALA A 90 -6.91 -16.41 -50.97
CA ALA A 90 -7.64 -15.17 -50.71
C ALA A 90 -6.82 -14.17 -49.86
N TYR A 91 -6.11 -14.66 -48.84
CA TYR A 91 -5.19 -13.82 -48.05
C TYR A 91 -3.98 -13.34 -48.85
N ALA A 92 -3.36 -14.22 -49.64
CA ALA A 92 -2.20 -13.87 -50.46
C ALA A 92 -2.56 -12.83 -51.56
N ASN A 93 -3.77 -12.89 -52.10
CA ASN A 93 -4.29 -11.91 -53.04
C ASN A 93 -4.61 -10.57 -52.35
N ALA A 94 -5.27 -10.61 -51.18
CA ALA A 94 -5.54 -9.41 -50.37
C ALA A 94 -4.26 -8.70 -49.90
N TRP A 95 -3.23 -9.46 -49.51
CA TRP A 95 -1.92 -8.95 -49.13
C TRP A 95 -1.19 -8.32 -50.32
N ARG A 96 -1.19 -8.98 -51.49
CA ARG A 96 -0.57 -8.43 -52.70
C ARG A 96 -1.28 -7.17 -53.20
N SER A 97 -2.60 -7.08 -53.05
CA SER A 97 -3.39 -5.89 -53.36
C SER A 97 -3.07 -4.74 -52.40
N TRP A 98 -3.03 -5.00 -51.09
CA TRP A 98 -2.66 -4.01 -50.07
C TRP A 98 -1.25 -3.42 -50.27
N VAL A 99 -0.27 -4.26 -50.63
CA VAL A 99 1.12 -3.82 -50.89
C VAL A 99 1.23 -2.94 -52.14
N ARG A 100 0.36 -3.11 -53.13
CA ARG A 100 0.43 -2.35 -54.40
C ARG A 100 -0.41 -1.07 -54.42
N GLU A 101 -1.60 -1.09 -53.80
CA GLU A 101 -2.62 -0.05 -54.01
C GLU A 101 -3.06 0.66 -52.73
N GLY A 102 -2.58 0.21 -51.55
CA GLY A 102 -2.88 0.85 -50.26
C GLY A 102 -4.32 0.62 -49.77
N THR A 103 -4.64 1.13 -48.58
CA THR A 103 -5.85 0.75 -47.83
C THR A 103 -7.20 1.22 -48.39
N THR A 104 -7.20 2.05 -49.43
CA THR A 104 -8.37 2.82 -49.86
C THR A 104 -9.32 2.05 -50.79
N GLU A 105 -8.85 1.00 -51.49
CA GLU A 105 -9.67 0.20 -52.42
C GLU A 105 -9.84 -1.28 -52.03
N LEU A 106 -9.53 -1.66 -50.78
CA LEU A 106 -9.78 -3.04 -50.32
C LEU A 106 -11.28 -3.30 -50.16
N SER A 107 -11.78 -4.42 -50.69
CA SER A 107 -13.14 -4.89 -50.45
C SER A 107 -13.37 -5.25 -48.98
N SER A 108 -14.63 -5.28 -48.53
CA SER A 108 -14.97 -5.64 -47.13
C SER A 108 -14.51 -7.05 -46.74
N GLU A 109 -14.43 -7.95 -47.71
CA GLU A 109 -14.02 -9.35 -47.52
C GLU A 109 -12.49 -9.46 -47.39
N GLU A 110 -11.72 -8.73 -48.19
CA GLU A 110 -10.25 -8.69 -48.08
C GLU A 110 -9.79 -8.03 -46.77
N ARG A 111 -10.52 -7.01 -46.29
CA ARG A 111 -10.29 -6.39 -44.98
C ARG A 111 -10.59 -7.31 -43.81
N SER A 112 -11.48 -8.30 -43.99
CA SER A 112 -11.79 -9.31 -42.97
C SER A 112 -10.71 -10.40 -42.94
N ALA A 113 -10.23 -10.82 -44.12
CA ALA A 113 -9.13 -11.77 -44.24
C ALA A 113 -7.81 -11.25 -43.65
N LEU A 114 -7.47 -9.97 -43.87
CA LEU A 114 -6.27 -9.35 -43.27
C LEU A 114 -6.37 -9.19 -41.74
N ARG A 115 -7.58 -9.03 -41.21
CA ARG A 115 -7.82 -8.85 -39.76
C ARG A 115 -7.80 -10.16 -38.98
N THR A 116 -8.07 -11.28 -39.66
CA THR A 116 -8.14 -12.62 -39.07
C THR A 116 -6.88 -13.46 -39.34
N GLY A 117 -6.03 -13.06 -40.28
CA GLY A 117 -4.84 -13.80 -40.69
C GLY A 117 -3.58 -13.46 -39.90
N TRP A 118 -3.53 -13.86 -38.62
CA TRP A 118 -2.31 -14.35 -37.95
C TRP A 118 -2.67 -14.95 -36.57
N VAL A 119 -3.11 -16.21 -36.54
CA VAL A 119 -3.00 -17.03 -35.33
C VAL A 119 -2.47 -18.41 -35.73
N ASP A 120 -1.28 -18.67 -35.20
CA ASP A 120 -0.61 -19.94 -35.01
C ASP A 120 0.06 -20.60 -36.23
N GLY A 121 1.30 -20.14 -36.47
CA GLY A 121 2.31 -20.93 -37.14
C GLY A 121 2.59 -22.18 -36.32
N LYS A 122 1.94 -23.30 -36.70
CA LYS A 122 2.35 -24.66 -36.36
C LYS A 122 3.81 -24.86 -36.76
N GLU A 123 4.73 -24.51 -35.86
CA GLU A 123 5.99 -25.22 -35.75
C GLU A 123 5.64 -26.69 -35.48
N LEU A 124 5.92 -27.52 -36.46
CA LEU A 124 6.12 -28.94 -36.27
C LEU A 124 7.17 -29.15 -35.17
N ARG A 125 6.74 -29.49 -33.96
CA ARG A 125 7.50 -30.40 -33.07
C ARG A 125 6.54 -31.36 -32.40
N ALA A 126 6.14 -32.37 -33.17
CA ALA A 126 5.87 -33.67 -32.62
C ALA A 126 7.19 -34.22 -32.04
N GLN A 127 7.41 -34.03 -30.74
CA GLN A 127 8.31 -34.89 -29.97
C GLN A 127 7.56 -35.36 -28.74
N GLY A 128 7.37 -36.68 -28.70
CA GLY A 128 6.58 -37.37 -27.69
C GLY A 128 7.06 -37.09 -26.28
N VAL A 129 6.08 -36.84 -25.41
CA VAL A 129 6.24 -36.93 -23.97
C VAL A 129 6.34 -38.42 -23.63
N ALA A 130 7.54 -38.98 -23.77
CA ALA A 130 7.89 -40.28 -23.25
C ALA A 130 9.22 -40.13 -22.49
N THR A 131 9.11 -40.20 -21.16
CA THR A 131 10.10 -40.69 -20.20
C THR A 131 11.58 -40.65 -20.63
N GLY A 132 12.36 -39.78 -19.97
CA GLY A 132 13.82 -39.90 -19.89
C GLY A 132 14.60 -38.70 -20.43
N ALA A 133 15.16 -37.91 -19.50
CA ALA A 133 16.44 -37.21 -19.61
C ALA A 133 16.72 -36.15 -20.72
N ALA A 134 15.77 -35.70 -21.55
CA ALA A 134 16.09 -34.67 -22.58
C ALA A 134 15.15 -33.45 -22.68
N GLY A 135 13.99 -33.42 -22.01
CA GLY A 135 12.98 -32.35 -22.19
C GLY A 135 12.82 -31.34 -21.05
N GLY A 136 13.53 -31.52 -19.94
CA GLY A 136 13.29 -30.77 -18.69
C GLY A 136 13.79 -29.31 -18.67
N TYR A 137 14.51 -28.86 -19.70
CA TYR A 137 15.08 -27.50 -19.76
C TYR A 137 14.22 -26.49 -20.52
N MET A 138 13.12 -26.94 -21.15
CA MET A 138 12.24 -26.09 -21.97
C MET A 138 10.88 -25.81 -21.34
N VAL A 139 10.65 -26.21 -20.09
CA VAL A 139 9.50 -25.71 -19.33
C VAL A 139 9.89 -24.30 -18.86
N PRO A 140 9.26 -23.22 -19.38
CA PRO A 140 9.48 -21.90 -18.81
C PRO A 140 9.10 -21.99 -17.34
N ALA A 141 10.03 -21.62 -16.45
CA ALA A 141 9.72 -21.57 -15.03
C ALA A 141 8.46 -20.71 -14.86
N PRO A 142 7.42 -21.18 -14.15
CA PRO A 142 6.20 -20.39 -13.97
C PRO A 142 6.62 -19.07 -13.31
N PHE A 143 6.51 -17.98 -14.07
CA PHE A 143 6.83 -16.67 -13.56
C PHE A 143 5.83 -16.36 -12.45
N ARG A 144 6.34 -15.90 -11.30
CA ARG A 144 5.48 -15.46 -10.21
C ARG A 144 4.71 -14.23 -10.68
N ALA A 145 3.41 -14.37 -10.94
CA ALA A 145 2.49 -13.29 -11.34
C ALA A 145 2.22 -12.26 -10.21
N LYS A 146 3.18 -12.04 -9.30
CA LYS A 146 3.08 -11.08 -8.20
C LYS A 146 4.30 -10.18 -8.22
N LEU A 147 4.07 -8.90 -8.54
CA LEU A 147 5.06 -7.85 -8.38
C LEU A 147 5.24 -7.57 -6.88
N VAL A 148 6.49 -7.64 -6.40
CA VAL A 148 6.83 -7.31 -5.00
C VAL A 148 7.06 -5.80 -4.94
N GLU A 149 6.18 -5.10 -4.22
CA GLU A 149 6.30 -3.67 -4.00
C GLU A 149 6.95 -3.37 -2.65
N THR A 150 7.86 -2.41 -2.62
CA THR A 150 8.29 -1.78 -1.38
C THR A 150 7.28 -0.72 -0.98
N MET A 151 6.66 -0.90 0.18
CA MET A 151 5.75 0.08 0.76
C MET A 151 6.56 1.15 1.48
N GLU A 152 6.24 2.41 1.22
CA GLU A 152 6.75 3.55 1.99
C GLU A 152 5.52 4.34 2.40
N PHE A 153 5.48 4.73 3.67
CA PHE A 153 4.35 5.47 4.22
C PHE A 153 4.39 6.91 3.72
N TYR A 154 3.29 7.40 3.17
CA TYR A 154 3.16 8.75 2.64
C TYR A 154 1.71 9.21 2.83
N SER A 155 1.48 10.53 2.91
CA SER A 155 0.17 11.18 3.09
C SER A 155 -0.31 11.33 4.54
N SER A 156 0.53 11.87 5.41
CA SER A 156 0.12 12.24 6.76
C SER A 156 -0.60 13.58 6.82
N MET A 157 -0.21 14.53 5.96
CA MET A 157 -0.71 15.90 6.06
C MET A 157 -2.14 16.05 5.51
N ARG A 158 -2.48 15.33 4.44
CA ARG A 158 -3.83 15.34 3.84
C ARG A 158 -4.90 14.75 4.77
N ASP A 159 -4.52 13.89 5.71
CA ASP A 159 -5.44 13.27 6.67
C ASP A 159 -5.80 14.19 7.86
N VAL A 160 -5.00 15.25 8.07
CA VAL A 160 -5.12 16.12 9.24
C VAL A 160 -5.51 17.55 8.89
N ALA A 161 -5.14 18.01 7.69
CA ALA A 161 -5.40 19.36 7.20
C ALA A 161 -6.78 19.47 6.53
N GLU A 162 -7.27 20.70 6.37
CA GLU A 162 -8.45 20.95 5.55
C GLU A 162 -8.09 20.83 4.06
N VAL A 163 -8.90 20.11 3.28
CA VAL A 163 -8.69 19.94 1.84
C VAL A 163 -9.85 20.56 1.08
N ILE A 164 -9.56 21.55 0.22
CA ILE A 164 -10.52 22.17 -0.68
C ILE A 164 -10.21 21.83 -2.14
N THR A 165 -11.24 21.60 -2.92
CA THR A 165 -11.13 21.35 -4.37
C THR A 165 -11.65 22.55 -5.14
N THR A 166 -10.87 23.04 -6.10
CA THR A 166 -11.21 24.19 -6.92
C THR A 166 -11.08 23.88 -8.42
N GLU A 167 -11.94 24.50 -9.24
CA GLU A 167 -11.93 24.26 -10.69
C GLU A 167 -10.80 25.01 -11.42
N THR A 168 -10.40 26.16 -10.88
CA THR A 168 -9.36 27.01 -11.47
C THR A 168 -8.16 27.09 -10.54
N GLY A 169 -6.97 27.34 -11.09
CA GLY A 169 -5.75 27.59 -10.33
C GLY A 169 -5.40 29.06 -10.19
N ALA A 170 -6.39 29.95 -10.31
CA ALA A 170 -6.20 31.37 -10.02
C ALA A 170 -5.89 31.55 -8.53
N THR A 171 -5.03 32.51 -8.20
CA THR A 171 -4.74 32.84 -6.80
C THR A 171 -6.03 33.20 -6.09
N LEU A 172 -6.31 32.53 -4.98
CA LEU A 172 -7.48 32.78 -4.16
C LEU A 172 -7.03 33.54 -2.90
N PRO A 173 -7.21 34.87 -2.86
CA PRO A 173 -7.01 35.64 -1.65
C PRO A 173 -8.16 35.36 -0.67
N TRP A 174 -7.86 35.20 0.61
CA TRP A 174 -8.86 35.28 1.67
C TRP A 174 -8.47 36.30 2.73
N PRO A 175 -9.45 37.03 3.29
CA PRO A 175 -9.19 37.92 4.41
C PRO A 175 -8.94 37.09 5.66
N THR A 176 -7.91 37.47 6.41
CA THR A 176 -7.63 36.95 7.75
C THR A 176 -7.84 38.06 8.77
N ASN A 177 -8.31 37.73 9.96
CA ASN A 177 -8.43 38.67 11.06
C ASN A 177 -7.90 37.99 12.32
N ASP A 178 -6.87 38.57 12.92
CA ASP A 178 -6.36 38.16 14.23
C ASP A 178 -6.48 39.34 15.20
N ASP A 179 -7.58 39.35 15.94
CA ASP A 179 -7.92 40.39 16.94
C ASP A 179 -7.64 39.92 18.37
N THR A 180 -6.94 38.79 18.53
CA THR A 180 -6.78 38.10 19.83
C THR A 180 -6.00 38.90 20.88
N ALA A 181 -5.18 39.86 20.45
CA ALA A 181 -4.42 40.74 21.34
C ALA A 181 -5.25 41.91 21.91
N ASN A 182 -6.41 42.21 21.33
CA ASN A 182 -7.23 43.35 21.73
C ASN A 182 -8.24 42.93 22.80
N VAL A 183 -8.23 43.62 23.94
CA VAL A 183 -9.09 43.31 25.10
C VAL A 183 -9.84 44.57 25.51
N GLY A 184 -11.12 44.41 25.86
CA GLY A 184 -11.95 45.51 26.34
C GLY A 184 -11.35 46.16 27.61
N ALA A 185 -11.43 47.49 27.68
CA ALA A 185 -10.98 48.25 28.83
C ALA A 185 -12.17 48.71 29.70
N ILE A 186 -11.96 48.80 31.02
CA ILE A 186 -12.92 49.44 31.92
C ILE A 186 -12.77 50.96 31.76
N LEU A 187 -13.86 51.64 31.41
CA LEU A 187 -13.90 53.09 31.26
C LEU A 187 -14.49 53.75 32.52
N ALA A 188 -13.86 54.82 32.99
CA ALA A 188 -14.36 55.60 34.12
C ALA A 188 -15.39 56.66 33.65
N GLU A 189 -16.25 57.11 34.56
CA GLU A 189 -17.23 58.16 34.28
C GLU A 189 -16.53 59.46 33.82
N ASN A 190 -17.03 60.09 32.76
CA ASN A 190 -16.45 61.29 32.10
C ASN A 190 -15.06 61.11 31.45
N THR A 191 -14.66 59.90 31.06
CA THR A 191 -13.44 59.68 30.25
C THR A 191 -13.79 59.29 28.81
N GLN A 192 -12.99 59.77 27.85
CA GLN A 192 -13.17 59.46 26.43
C GLN A 192 -12.67 58.03 26.14
N VAL A 193 -13.47 57.26 25.40
CA VAL A 193 -13.08 55.92 24.91
C VAL A 193 -11.91 56.06 23.94
N THR A 194 -10.87 55.26 24.12
CA THR A 194 -9.78 55.13 23.14
C THR A 194 -10.24 54.30 21.96
N GLU A 195 -10.01 54.78 20.74
CA GLU A 195 -10.29 54.05 19.51
C GLU A 195 -9.23 52.96 19.28
N GLN A 196 -9.68 51.78 18.85
CA GLN A 196 -8.82 50.67 18.48
C GLN A 196 -9.45 49.98 17.27
N ASP A 197 -8.74 50.02 16.14
CA ASP A 197 -9.24 49.51 14.87
C ASP A 197 -8.95 48.02 14.71
N VAL A 198 -9.88 47.31 14.06
CA VAL A 198 -9.68 45.90 13.65
C VAL A 198 -8.84 45.87 12.38
N THR A 199 -7.73 45.14 12.41
CA THR A 199 -6.82 45.02 11.26
C THR A 199 -7.14 43.76 10.46
N LEU A 200 -7.51 43.92 9.18
CA LEU A 200 -7.71 42.79 8.26
C LEU A 200 -6.42 42.52 7.48
N GLY A 201 -5.94 41.27 7.53
CA GLY A 201 -4.88 40.74 6.67
C GLY A 201 -5.44 40.04 5.44
N THR A 202 -4.56 39.65 4.52
CA THR A 202 -4.90 38.83 3.35
C THR A 202 -3.85 37.74 3.18
N ASN A 203 -4.29 36.48 3.10
CA ASN A 203 -3.45 35.35 2.71
C ASN A 203 -3.87 34.85 1.33
N ASP A 204 -2.89 34.44 0.53
CA ASP A 204 -3.08 34.00 -0.84
C ASP A 204 -2.73 32.51 -0.97
N ILE A 205 -3.59 31.74 -1.64
CA ILE A 205 -3.25 30.38 -2.08
C ILE A 205 -3.21 30.30 -3.60
N GLY A 206 -2.11 29.80 -4.13
CA GLY A 206 -1.89 29.60 -5.56
C GLY A 206 -2.20 28.17 -6.00
N ALA A 207 -1.44 27.70 -6.98
CA ALA A 207 -1.51 26.35 -7.51
C ALA A 207 -0.16 25.96 -8.14
N TYR A 208 0.59 25.07 -7.49
CA TYR A 208 1.84 24.54 -8.04
C TYR A 208 1.58 23.27 -8.85
N MET A 209 2.35 23.07 -9.92
CA MET A 209 2.23 21.88 -10.78
C MET A 209 3.22 20.80 -10.36
N TYR A 210 2.69 19.65 -9.97
CA TYR A 210 3.43 18.44 -9.65
C TYR A 210 3.44 17.47 -10.83
N THR A 211 4.55 16.77 -11.01
CA THR A 211 4.68 15.71 -12.02
C THR A 211 5.20 14.43 -11.38
N SER A 212 4.63 13.28 -11.77
CA SER A 212 5.10 11.96 -11.35
C SER A 212 6.41 11.51 -12.03
N LYS A 213 6.96 12.36 -12.91
CA LYS A 213 8.04 12.08 -13.87
C LYS A 213 7.63 11.03 -14.91
N LEU A 214 8.22 11.12 -16.10
CA LEU A 214 7.91 10.22 -17.20
C LEU A 214 8.42 8.79 -16.91
N VAL A 215 7.54 7.80 -17.06
CA VAL A 215 7.90 6.37 -17.08
C VAL A 215 7.65 5.81 -18.46
N ARG A 216 8.65 5.13 -19.04
CA ARG A 216 8.56 4.50 -20.36
C ARG A 216 8.33 3.00 -20.18
N VAL A 217 7.39 2.44 -20.93
CA VAL A 217 7.06 1.01 -20.95
C VAL A 217 7.12 0.53 -22.40
N SER A 218 7.66 -0.67 -22.67
CA SER A 218 7.63 -1.21 -24.04
C SER A 218 6.24 -1.68 -24.43
N LEU A 219 5.87 -1.51 -25.70
CA LEU A 219 4.57 -1.94 -26.20
C LEU A 219 4.41 -3.46 -26.13
N GLN A 220 5.51 -4.20 -26.32
CA GLN A 220 5.56 -5.66 -26.15
C GLN A 220 5.20 -6.04 -24.71
N LEU A 221 5.83 -5.39 -23.73
CA LEU A 221 5.52 -5.64 -22.31
C LEU A 221 4.08 -5.27 -21.97
N LEU A 222 3.50 -4.26 -22.62
CA LEU A 222 2.11 -3.84 -22.39
C LEU A 222 1.12 -4.86 -22.98
N ASN A 223 1.43 -5.44 -24.14
CA ASN A 223 0.58 -6.42 -24.82
C ASN A 223 0.71 -7.84 -24.25
N ASP A 224 1.93 -8.24 -23.86
CA ASP A 224 2.23 -9.60 -23.39
C ASP A 224 1.99 -9.77 -21.88
N ASN A 225 1.44 -8.74 -21.22
CA ASN A 225 1.24 -8.76 -19.79
C ASN A 225 0.02 -9.61 -19.37
N ALA A 226 0.23 -10.51 -18.41
CA ALA A 226 -0.83 -11.24 -17.72
C ALA A 226 -1.49 -10.45 -16.56
N PHE A 227 -0.95 -9.29 -16.16
CA PHE A 227 -1.49 -8.40 -15.11
C PHE A 227 -1.87 -7.01 -15.66
N ASP A 228 -2.68 -6.26 -14.92
CA ASP A 228 -3.06 -4.89 -15.30
C ASP A 228 -1.92 -3.90 -15.00
N LEU A 229 -1.01 -3.70 -15.97
CA LEU A 229 0.13 -2.79 -15.82
C LEU A 229 -0.30 -1.32 -15.76
N GLU A 230 -1.37 -0.97 -16.47
CA GLU A 230 -1.80 0.42 -16.62
C GLU A 230 -2.38 0.94 -15.29
N SER A 231 -3.27 0.17 -14.65
CA SER A 231 -3.80 0.51 -13.32
C SER A 231 -2.71 0.53 -12.25
N TRP A 232 -1.82 -0.47 -12.28
CA TRP A 232 -0.67 -0.52 -11.38
C TRP A 232 0.23 0.71 -11.52
N LEU A 233 0.56 1.07 -12.76
CA LEU A 233 1.42 2.21 -13.05
C LEU A 233 0.75 3.52 -12.67
N ALA A 234 -0.56 3.68 -12.93
CA ALA A 234 -1.32 4.83 -12.46
C ALA A 234 -1.24 4.99 -10.94
N GLY A 235 -1.38 3.88 -10.18
CA GLY A 235 -1.19 3.87 -8.73
C GLY A 235 0.22 4.30 -8.32
N VAL A 236 1.27 3.76 -8.94
CA VAL A 236 2.67 4.15 -8.66
C VAL A 236 2.92 5.63 -8.94
N LEU A 237 2.42 6.15 -10.06
CA LEU A 237 2.59 7.57 -10.44
C LEU A 237 1.85 8.49 -9.46
N GLY A 238 0.64 8.11 -9.03
CA GLY A 238 -0.11 8.83 -7.99
C GLY A 238 0.64 8.85 -6.65
N ARG A 239 1.20 7.71 -6.22
CA ARG A 239 2.01 7.62 -4.99
C ARG A 239 3.21 8.55 -5.00
N ARG A 240 3.90 8.68 -6.13
CA ARG A 240 5.05 9.60 -6.27
C ARG A 240 4.66 11.05 -6.08
N ILE A 241 3.52 11.45 -6.66
CA ILE A 241 2.98 12.79 -6.49
C ILE A 241 2.61 13.00 -5.02
N GLY A 242 1.88 12.06 -4.41
CA GLY A 242 1.50 12.14 -2.99
C GLY A 242 2.69 12.27 -2.04
N ARG A 243 3.79 11.55 -2.29
CA ARG A 243 5.06 11.69 -1.53
C ARG A 243 5.66 13.09 -1.66
N ALA A 244 5.79 13.59 -2.89
CA ALA A 244 6.32 14.92 -3.12
C ALA A 244 5.45 15.98 -2.41
N GLN A 245 4.12 15.88 -2.55
CA GLN A 245 3.17 16.76 -1.87
C GLN A 245 3.34 16.73 -0.35
N ASN A 246 3.43 15.55 0.26
CA ASN A 246 3.59 15.43 1.72
C ASN A 246 4.89 16.11 2.22
N ILE A 247 6.01 15.96 1.50
CA ILE A 247 7.26 16.66 1.82
C ILE A 247 7.05 18.19 1.80
N HIS A 248 6.46 18.71 0.72
CA HIS A 248 6.27 20.17 0.60
C HIS A 248 5.25 20.72 1.60
N PHE A 249 4.18 19.99 1.90
CA PHE A 249 3.22 20.42 2.92
C PHE A 249 3.79 20.34 4.34
N THR A 250 4.82 19.53 4.55
CA THR A 250 5.47 19.41 5.86
C THR A 250 6.58 20.46 6.01
N THR A 251 7.57 20.47 5.12
CA THR A 251 8.81 21.27 5.24
C THR A 251 9.08 22.19 4.05
N GLY A 252 8.06 22.52 3.24
CA GLY A 252 8.19 23.43 2.11
C GLY A 252 8.57 24.85 2.52
N THR A 253 9.39 25.53 1.73
CA THR A 253 9.93 26.86 2.05
C THR A 253 9.00 28.03 1.69
N GLY A 254 7.87 27.78 1.02
CA GLY A 254 6.97 28.84 0.53
C GLY A 254 7.49 29.65 -0.67
N THR A 255 8.73 29.41 -1.13
CA THR A 255 9.31 30.08 -2.30
C THR A 255 9.35 29.13 -3.49
N ALA A 256 8.53 29.38 -4.51
CA ALA A 256 8.35 28.52 -5.69
C ALA A 256 7.90 27.07 -5.36
N GLN A 257 7.44 26.85 -4.14
CA GLN A 257 6.87 25.61 -3.62
C GLN A 257 5.88 25.97 -2.49
N PRO A 258 4.95 25.08 -2.14
CA PRO A 258 4.05 25.29 -1.01
C PRO A 258 4.79 25.64 0.28
N GLU A 259 4.12 26.38 1.15
CA GLU A 259 4.64 26.66 2.48
C GLU A 259 4.30 25.50 3.41
N GLY A 260 5.31 24.87 3.99
CA GLY A 260 5.12 23.73 4.88
C GLY A 260 4.65 24.16 6.28
N VAL A 261 3.84 23.33 6.92
CA VAL A 261 3.34 23.57 8.28
C VAL A 261 4.47 23.73 9.30
N GLN A 262 5.60 23.05 9.12
CA GLN A 262 6.72 23.10 10.05
C GLN A 262 7.54 24.40 9.89
N THR A 263 7.68 24.91 8.66
CA THR A 263 8.65 25.96 8.31
C THR A 263 8.42 27.22 9.13
N ASN A 264 7.19 27.73 9.14
CA ASN A 264 6.81 28.94 9.87
C ASN A 264 6.02 28.68 11.15
N ALA A 265 6.02 27.43 11.64
CA ALA A 265 5.44 27.11 12.94
C ALA A 265 6.06 27.95 14.06
N VAL A 266 5.22 28.62 14.84
CA VAL A 266 5.62 29.35 16.04
C VAL A 266 6.13 28.35 17.07
N VAL A 267 7.31 28.62 17.63
CA VAL A 267 7.91 27.74 18.64
C VAL A 267 7.19 27.94 19.97
N GLY A 268 6.52 26.91 20.45
CA GLY A 268 5.83 26.91 21.74
C GLY A 268 6.77 26.54 22.90
N LYS A 269 7.74 25.66 22.62
CA LYS A 269 8.75 25.24 23.60
C LYS A 269 10.08 24.94 22.90
N THR A 270 11.17 25.35 23.53
CA THR A 270 12.52 24.95 23.13
C THR A 270 13.09 23.99 24.17
N GLY A 271 13.74 22.92 23.72
CA GLY A 271 14.45 21.99 24.58
C GLY A 271 15.54 22.69 25.40
N ALA A 272 15.77 22.19 26.61
CA ALA A 272 16.86 22.66 27.47
C ALA A 272 18.23 22.36 26.83
N SER A 273 19.25 23.15 27.18
CA SER A 273 20.61 23.00 26.63
C SER A 273 21.10 21.54 26.69
N GLY A 274 21.59 21.04 25.55
CA GLY A 274 22.02 19.65 25.38
C GLY A 274 20.94 18.69 24.87
N GLN A 275 19.66 19.10 24.81
CA GLN A 275 18.55 18.28 24.28
C GLN A 275 18.42 18.41 22.75
N THR A 276 19.43 17.92 22.03
CA THR A 276 19.48 17.97 20.56
C THR A 276 18.80 16.78 19.90
N THR A 277 18.80 15.61 20.56
CA THR A 277 18.28 14.34 20.02
C THR A 277 17.31 13.63 20.96
N THR A 278 16.92 14.31 22.04
CA THR A 278 16.05 13.79 23.09
C THR A 278 14.95 14.81 23.38
N VAL A 279 13.81 14.32 23.85
CA VAL A 279 12.70 15.13 24.37
C VAL A 279 12.42 14.66 25.80
N THR A 280 11.96 15.55 26.68
CA THR A 280 11.52 15.15 28.03
C THR A 280 10.00 15.14 28.15
N TYR A 281 9.49 14.50 29.19
CA TYR A 281 8.05 14.48 29.48
C TYR A 281 7.51 15.90 29.72
N ASP A 282 8.24 16.71 30.48
CA ASP A 282 7.85 18.10 30.79
C ASP A 282 7.81 18.97 29.52
N ASP A 283 8.75 18.77 28.58
CA ASP A 283 8.74 19.49 27.31
C ASP A 283 7.47 19.22 26.48
N LEU A 284 6.97 17.98 26.50
CA LEU A 284 5.74 17.61 25.80
C LEU A 284 4.51 18.27 26.45
N ILE A 285 4.47 18.32 27.78
CA ILE A 285 3.40 19.02 28.50
C ILE A 285 3.45 20.52 28.22
N ASP A 286 4.63 21.13 28.30
CA ASP A 286 4.82 22.55 28.00
C ASP A 286 4.39 22.87 26.57
N LEU A 287 4.70 21.99 25.61
CA LEU A 287 4.24 22.15 24.23
C LEU A 287 2.70 22.13 24.16
N ILE A 288 2.03 21.20 24.84
CA ILE A 288 0.56 21.15 24.87
C ILE A 288 -0.02 22.44 25.44
N HIS A 289 0.55 22.95 26.54
CA HIS A 289 0.09 24.15 27.22
C HIS A 289 0.53 25.45 26.55
N SER A 290 1.39 25.39 25.52
CA SER A 290 1.75 26.55 24.69
C SER A 290 0.70 26.88 23.61
N VAL A 291 -0.20 25.94 23.31
CA VAL A 291 -1.34 26.14 22.41
C VAL A 291 -2.53 26.68 23.21
N ASP A 292 -3.25 27.66 22.65
CA ASP A 292 -4.42 28.22 23.30
C ASP A 292 -5.48 27.13 23.58
N PRO A 293 -6.11 27.12 24.78
CA PRO A 293 -7.22 26.25 25.11
C PRO A 293 -8.33 26.19 24.04
N ALA A 294 -8.57 27.26 23.28
CA ALA A 294 -9.56 27.29 22.20
C ALA A 294 -9.27 26.22 21.12
N TYR A 295 -8.02 26.10 20.67
CA TYR A 295 -7.61 25.08 19.70
C TYR A 295 -7.39 23.72 20.36
N ARG A 296 -6.91 23.70 21.61
CA ARG A 296 -6.69 22.45 22.35
C ARG A 296 -7.99 21.70 22.67
N ASN A 297 -9.07 22.42 22.95
CA ASN A 297 -10.38 21.86 23.29
C ASN A 297 -11.27 21.60 22.06
N SER A 298 -10.78 21.85 20.84
CA SER A 298 -11.54 21.60 19.60
C SER A 298 -11.86 20.12 19.35
N GLY A 299 -11.20 19.21 20.09
CA GLY A 299 -11.31 17.76 19.92
C GLY A 299 -10.56 17.21 18.71
N ARG A 300 -9.93 18.08 17.91
CA ARG A 300 -9.13 17.70 16.71
C ARG A 300 -7.63 17.86 16.90
N ALA A 301 -7.23 18.46 18.02
CA ALA A 301 -5.84 18.65 18.39
C ALA A 301 -5.10 17.31 18.46
N ARG A 302 -3.96 17.23 17.76
CA ARG A 302 -3.14 16.02 17.67
C ARG A 302 -1.66 16.37 17.57
N PHE A 303 -0.82 15.40 17.88
CA PHE A 303 0.62 15.49 17.65
C PHE A 303 0.97 15.10 16.21
N MET A 304 2.01 15.72 15.66
CA MET A 304 2.65 15.27 14.42
C MET A 304 4.18 15.23 14.60
N PHE A 305 4.77 14.08 14.27
CA PHE A 305 6.20 13.83 14.37
C PHE A 305 6.61 12.61 13.51
N SER A 306 7.91 12.39 13.33
CA SER A 306 8.44 11.19 12.67
C SER A 306 8.44 9.96 13.59
N ASP A 307 8.50 8.77 13.02
CA ASP A 307 8.51 7.51 13.79
C ASP A 307 9.72 7.40 14.72
N ALA A 308 10.86 7.98 14.31
CA ALA A 308 12.05 8.08 15.15
C ALA A 308 11.77 8.88 16.45
N THR A 309 10.99 9.96 16.35
CA THR A 309 10.57 10.76 17.50
C THR A 309 9.55 10.03 18.36
N LEU A 310 8.64 9.24 17.77
CA LEU A 310 7.75 8.35 18.52
C LEU A 310 8.55 7.32 19.33
N SER A 311 9.58 6.72 18.73
CA SER A 311 10.49 5.79 19.42
C SER A 311 11.18 6.46 20.61
N ALA A 312 11.60 7.72 20.46
CA ALA A 312 12.20 8.48 21.54
C ALA A 312 11.20 8.79 22.67
N ALA A 313 9.97 9.21 22.33
CA ALA A 313 8.90 9.45 23.30
C ALA A 313 8.52 8.17 24.06
N ARG A 314 8.52 7.00 23.41
CA ARG A 314 8.30 5.69 24.05
C ARG A 314 9.40 5.27 25.01
N LYS A 315 10.63 5.73 24.76
CA LYS A 315 11.78 5.39 25.61
C LYS A 315 11.86 6.25 26.87
N LEU A 316 10.93 7.20 27.06
CA LEU A 316 10.84 7.99 28.27
C LEU A 316 10.43 7.11 29.45
N LYS A 317 11.24 7.17 30.50
CA LYS A 317 11.08 6.37 31.71
C LYS A 317 11.04 7.27 32.94
N ASP A 318 10.37 6.79 33.98
CA ASP A 318 10.42 7.39 35.31
C ASP A 318 11.75 7.06 36.02
N SER A 319 11.95 7.64 37.21
CA SER A 319 13.14 7.40 38.04
C SER A 319 13.28 5.96 38.53
N GLN A 320 12.24 5.14 38.39
CA GLN A 320 12.24 3.70 38.72
C GLN A 320 12.44 2.82 37.48
N GLY A 321 12.66 3.41 36.30
CA GLY A 321 12.92 2.71 35.04
C GLY A 321 11.67 2.17 34.34
N ARG A 322 10.46 2.55 34.79
CA ARG A 322 9.19 2.18 34.16
C ARG A 322 8.88 3.14 33.01
N PRO A 323 8.35 2.67 31.87
CA PRO A 323 7.95 3.55 30.79
C PRO A 323 6.83 4.50 31.24
N LEU A 324 6.95 5.77 30.86
CA LEU A 324 5.95 6.80 31.17
C LEU A 324 4.68 6.67 30.32
N TRP A 325 4.82 6.06 29.14
CA TRP A 325 3.73 5.85 28.21
C TRP A 325 3.77 4.41 27.69
N GLU A 326 2.65 3.72 27.82
CA GLU A 326 2.41 2.43 27.19
C GLU A 326 1.22 2.59 26.21
N PRO A 327 1.30 1.99 25.01
CA PRO A 327 0.18 2.00 24.08
C PRO A 327 -1.02 1.26 24.68
N SER A 328 -2.21 1.57 24.19
CA SER A 328 -3.41 0.89 24.64
C SER A 328 -3.34 -0.58 24.21
N ILE A 329 -3.41 -1.49 25.19
CA ILE A 329 -3.57 -2.94 24.91
C ILE A 329 -5.00 -3.29 24.48
N GLN A 330 -5.94 -2.33 24.56
CA GLN A 330 -7.34 -2.53 24.25
C GLN A 330 -7.60 -2.27 22.76
N VAL A 331 -8.04 -3.32 22.05
CA VAL A 331 -8.39 -3.27 20.63
C VAL A 331 -9.48 -2.22 20.40
N GLY A 332 -9.19 -1.21 19.58
CA GLY A 332 -10.15 -0.18 19.15
C GLY A 332 -10.06 1.16 19.88
N ALA A 333 -9.23 1.30 20.92
CA ALA A 333 -8.90 2.62 21.46
C ALA A 333 -7.72 3.21 20.66
N PRO A 334 -7.83 4.44 20.11
CA PRO A 334 -6.72 5.08 19.42
C PRO A 334 -5.54 5.25 20.39
N ASP A 335 -4.34 4.88 19.96
CA ASP A 335 -3.14 5.17 20.73
C ASP A 335 -2.99 6.69 20.83
N GLY A 336 -3.01 7.20 22.06
CA GLY A 336 -2.91 8.62 22.36
C GLY A 336 -1.66 8.90 23.17
N LEU A 337 -0.95 9.97 22.82
CA LEU A 337 0.15 10.51 23.61
C LEU A 337 -0.42 11.61 24.52
N LEU A 338 -0.30 11.44 25.84
CA LEU A 338 -0.81 12.41 26.83
C LEU A 338 -2.30 12.76 26.69
N GLY A 339 -3.11 11.81 26.21
CA GLY A 339 -4.55 11.99 25.99
C GLY A 339 -4.94 12.62 24.65
N TYR A 340 -3.98 12.95 23.79
CA TYR A 340 -4.20 13.44 22.43
C TYR A 340 -3.82 12.40 21.38
N GLY A 341 -4.52 12.37 20.25
CA GLY A 341 -4.12 11.54 19.10
C GLY A 341 -2.77 11.98 18.53
N TYR A 342 -2.11 11.10 17.77
CA TYR A 342 -0.91 11.46 17.02
C TYR A 342 -0.99 10.98 15.57
N THR A 343 -0.27 11.67 14.70
CA THR A 343 -0.10 11.33 13.29
C THR A 343 1.39 11.20 13.00
N ILE A 344 1.79 10.02 12.53
CA ILE A 344 3.17 9.78 12.12
C ILE A 344 3.38 10.40 10.75
N ASN A 345 4.36 11.28 10.63
CA ASN A 345 4.79 11.87 9.36
C ASN A 345 6.30 11.74 9.22
N GLN A 346 6.75 10.88 8.31
CA GLN A 346 8.18 10.61 8.13
C GLN A 346 8.93 11.79 7.50
N ASP A 347 8.22 12.73 6.87
CA ASP A 347 8.81 13.94 6.30
C ASP A 347 9.02 15.04 7.35
N MET A 348 8.58 14.82 8.60
CA MET A 348 8.96 15.68 9.72
C MET A 348 10.46 15.55 10.00
N PRO A 349 11.17 16.67 10.26
CA PRO A 349 12.59 16.62 10.54
C PRO A 349 12.85 15.79 11.81
N ALA A 350 13.83 14.90 11.73
CA ALA A 350 14.32 14.16 12.88
C ALA A 350 14.87 15.15 13.94
N MET A 351 14.85 14.72 15.21
CA MET A 351 15.43 15.52 16.29
C MET A 351 16.92 15.76 16.04
N ALA A 352 17.28 17.03 15.87
CA ALA A 352 18.63 17.52 15.66
C ALA A 352 18.72 18.94 16.24
N ALA A 353 19.92 19.52 16.34
CA ALA A 353 20.10 20.87 16.87
C ALA A 353 19.20 21.89 16.13
N SER A 354 18.41 22.66 16.89
CA SER A 354 17.44 23.65 16.38
C SER A 354 16.34 23.10 15.44
N ALA A 355 16.20 21.78 15.30
CA ALA A 355 15.15 21.20 14.48
C ALA A 355 13.78 21.34 15.17
N LYS A 356 12.75 21.79 14.43
CA LYS A 356 11.36 21.73 14.91
C LYS A 356 10.79 20.35 14.61
N SER A 357 11.00 19.42 15.53
CA SER A 357 10.82 17.98 15.31
C SER A 357 9.47 17.45 15.77
N ILE A 358 8.71 18.22 16.55
CA ILE A 358 7.36 17.88 16.99
C ILE A 358 6.44 19.08 16.76
N LEU A 359 5.26 18.83 16.20
CA LEU A 359 4.17 19.78 16.10
C LEU A 359 2.99 19.31 16.96
N PHE A 360 2.29 20.25 17.58
CA PHE A 360 1.06 19.99 18.31
C PHE A 360 0.05 21.10 18.05
N GLY A 361 -1.22 20.72 17.81
CA GLY A 361 -2.31 21.67 17.63
C GLY A 361 -3.41 21.12 16.74
N ASP A 362 -4.30 22.03 16.33
CA ASP A 362 -5.37 21.74 15.38
C ASP A 362 -4.91 22.03 13.95
N PHE A 363 -4.42 21.00 13.26
CA PHE A 363 -3.96 21.12 11.87
C PHE A 363 -5.09 21.42 10.89
N TYR A 364 -6.35 21.10 11.23
CA TYR A 364 -7.49 21.37 10.36
C TYR A 364 -7.74 22.88 10.28
N ALA A 365 -7.72 23.57 11.42
CA ALA A 365 -7.84 25.03 11.46
C ALA A 365 -6.55 25.74 11.00
N GLY A 366 -5.39 25.11 11.23
CA GLY A 366 -4.10 25.73 10.98
C GLY A 366 -3.58 25.64 9.54
N TYR A 367 -3.99 24.63 8.77
CA TYR A 367 -3.41 24.35 7.45
C TYR A 367 -4.46 23.97 6.41
N LEU A 368 -4.38 24.64 5.26
CA LEU A 368 -5.27 24.42 4.13
C LEU A 368 -4.48 23.83 2.96
N ILE A 369 -5.00 22.75 2.39
CA ILE A 369 -4.54 22.15 1.13
C ILE A 369 -5.60 22.43 0.07
N ARG A 370 -5.16 22.96 -1.07
CA ARG A 370 -6.01 23.20 -2.23
C ARG A 370 -5.60 22.30 -3.38
N ASP A 371 -6.52 21.45 -3.81
CA ASP A 371 -6.39 20.70 -5.05
C ASP A 371 -7.13 21.44 -6.19
N VAL A 372 -6.44 21.58 -7.34
CA VAL A 372 -6.98 22.23 -8.54
C VAL A 372 -7.22 21.16 -9.59
N GLN A 373 -8.50 20.85 -9.81
CA GLN A 373 -8.95 19.74 -10.65
C GLN A 373 -8.40 18.38 -10.19
N ASP A 374 -8.83 17.32 -10.88
CA ASP A 374 -8.33 15.97 -10.63
C ASP A 374 -6.93 15.76 -11.22
N VAL A 375 -6.25 14.73 -10.71
CA VAL A 375 -4.95 14.28 -11.23
C VAL A 375 -5.12 13.79 -12.66
N GLN A 376 -4.37 14.39 -13.59
CA GLN A 376 -4.42 14.05 -15.00
C GLN A 376 -3.34 13.03 -15.35
N LEU A 377 -3.74 11.83 -15.77
CA LEU A 377 -2.84 10.84 -16.35
C LEU A 377 -2.77 11.03 -17.88
N LEU A 378 -1.57 11.19 -18.42
CA LEU A 378 -1.33 11.28 -19.85
C LEU A 378 -0.52 10.10 -20.34
N ARG A 379 -1.01 9.49 -21.42
CA ARG A 379 -0.36 8.40 -22.14
C ARG A 379 0.20 8.95 -23.46
N LEU A 380 1.52 9.01 -23.55
CA LEU A 380 2.26 9.46 -24.73
C LEU A 380 2.59 8.26 -25.62
N ALA A 381 1.73 7.98 -26.60
CA ALA A 381 1.94 6.91 -27.57
C ALA A 381 2.86 7.34 -28.74
N GLU A 382 2.76 8.59 -29.19
CA GLU A 382 3.45 9.03 -30.42
C GLU A 382 4.92 9.43 -30.18
N ARG A 383 5.22 10.04 -29.02
CA ARG A 383 6.56 10.59 -28.73
C ARG A 383 7.68 9.54 -28.66
N TYR A 384 7.33 8.28 -28.40
CA TYR A 384 8.28 7.17 -28.26
C TYR A 384 7.94 5.98 -29.19
N ALA A 385 7.13 6.24 -30.22
CA ALA A 385 6.73 5.23 -31.19
C ALA A 385 7.93 4.66 -31.96
N ASP A 386 8.97 5.46 -32.18
CA ASP A 386 10.24 5.07 -32.79
C ASP A 386 11.00 3.99 -31.99
N TYR A 387 10.81 3.95 -30.66
CA TYR A 387 11.36 2.92 -29.79
C TYR A 387 10.38 1.78 -29.48
N LEU A 388 9.19 1.74 -30.11
CA LEU A 388 8.08 0.85 -29.75
C LEU A 388 7.75 0.91 -28.23
N GLN A 389 7.72 2.12 -27.68
CA GLN A 389 7.46 2.37 -26.26
C GLN A 389 6.33 3.37 -26.06
N VAL A 390 5.64 3.27 -24.93
CA VAL A 390 4.61 4.19 -24.47
C VAL A 390 5.11 4.91 -23.21
N GLY A 391 4.96 6.23 -23.17
CA GLY A 391 5.28 7.03 -22.00
C GLY A 391 4.05 7.29 -21.15
N PHE A 392 4.15 7.11 -19.83
CA PHE A 392 3.13 7.50 -18.87
C PHE A 392 3.64 8.63 -17.99
N LEU A 393 2.81 9.62 -17.77
CA LEU A 393 3.08 10.73 -16.88
C LEU A 393 1.79 11.19 -16.22
N ALA A 394 1.88 11.67 -15.00
CA ALA A 394 0.75 12.24 -14.29
C ALA A 394 1.07 13.67 -13.87
N PHE A 395 0.08 14.54 -13.96
CA PHE A 395 0.12 15.91 -13.47
C PHE A 395 -0.93 16.11 -12.39
N ALA A 396 -0.56 16.80 -11.32
CA ALA A 396 -1.48 17.27 -10.32
C ALA A 396 -1.19 18.73 -10.04
N ARG A 397 -2.22 19.53 -9.83
CA ARG A 397 -2.07 20.91 -9.42
C ARG A 397 -2.57 21.04 -8.00
N THR A 398 -1.68 21.42 -7.08
CA THR A 398 -2.03 21.55 -5.68
C THR A 398 -1.19 22.66 -5.04
N ASP A 399 -1.71 23.24 -3.98
CA ASP A 399 -0.97 24.16 -3.12
C ASP A 399 -1.36 23.93 -1.67
N GLY A 400 -0.52 24.39 -0.75
CA GLY A 400 -0.74 24.30 0.68
C GLY A 400 -0.18 25.53 1.36
N THR A 401 -0.97 26.11 2.26
CA THR A 401 -0.54 27.29 3.02
C THR A 401 -1.12 27.27 4.44
N PRO A 402 -0.38 27.78 5.44
CA PRO A 402 -0.91 28.02 6.76
C PRO A 402 -2.08 29.02 6.73
N GLN A 403 -3.21 28.64 7.30
CA GLN A 403 -4.37 29.52 7.46
C GLN A 403 -4.30 30.28 8.78
N ASP A 404 -4.06 29.55 9.86
CA ASP A 404 -3.99 30.08 11.21
C ASP A 404 -2.72 29.56 11.90
N THR A 405 -1.73 30.44 12.06
CA THR A 405 -0.47 30.10 12.71
C THR A 405 -0.60 30.00 14.23
N ALA A 406 -1.70 30.45 14.84
CA ALA A 406 -1.98 30.30 16.26
C ALA A 406 -2.49 28.89 16.62
N ALA A 407 -3.10 28.19 15.65
CA ALA A 407 -3.72 26.88 15.85
C ALA A 407 -2.74 25.75 16.18
N TYR A 408 -1.46 25.92 15.87
CA TYR A 408 -0.41 24.93 16.14
C TYR A 408 0.89 25.56 16.65
N ARG A 409 1.65 24.75 17.39
CA ARG A 409 2.96 25.13 17.94
C ARG A 409 3.98 24.04 17.66
N ALA A 410 5.22 24.47 17.52
CA ALA A 410 6.36 23.60 17.34
C ALA A 410 7.17 23.46 18.63
N TYR A 411 7.67 22.26 18.88
CA TYR A 411 8.82 22.05 19.77
C TYR A 411 10.10 22.11 18.94
N ALA A 412 11.02 22.99 19.35
CA ALA A 412 12.35 23.08 18.78
C ALA A 412 13.35 22.40 19.72
N ASN A 413 14.15 21.48 19.19
CA ASN A 413 15.29 20.95 19.94
C ASN A 413 16.28 22.08 20.29
N ALA A 414 17.07 21.86 21.34
CA ALA A 414 18.06 22.83 21.78
C ALA A 414 19.07 23.15 20.67
N ALA A 415 19.59 24.38 20.69
CA ALA A 415 20.79 24.70 19.92
C ALA A 415 21.97 23.86 20.43
N SER A 416 22.86 23.49 19.51
CA SER A 416 24.06 22.67 19.78
C SER A 416 24.96 23.26 20.86
#